data_AF-A0A961H2G7-F1
#
_entry.id   AF-A0A961H2G7-F1
#
_cell.length_a   1.000
_cell.length_b   1.000
_cell.length_c   1.000
_cell.angle_alpha   90.00
_cell.angle_beta   90.00
_cell.angle_gamma   90.00
#
_symmetry.space_group_name_H-M   'P 1'
#
loop_
_entity.id
_entity.type
_entity.pdbx_description
1 polymer ?
#
loop_
_entity_poly.entity_id
_entity_poly.type
_entity_poly.pdbx_seq_one_letter_code
_entity_poly.pdbx_strand_id
1 'polypeptide(L)'
;MSPRYPGQPDELRLAPESIEALARRLAELIDSKDPGPSEQRFISAEEVARRWDVGRRWVYEHADQLGARRLGDGPKPRLRFDAEEIAEHLGGRDRAPGPRTRGRR
;
A
#
# COMPACT_ATOMS: atom_id res chain seq x y z
N MET A 1 -10.62 44.55 29.46
CA MET A 1 -11.63 44.09 28.48
C MET A 1 -10.87 43.78 27.21
N SER A 2 -10.35 42.56 27.08
CA SER A 2 -9.42 42.19 26.00
C SER A 2 -10.21 41.71 24.76
N PRO A 3 -9.77 42.03 23.52
CA PRO A 3 -10.51 41.68 22.31
C PRO A 3 -10.35 40.20 21.96
N ARG A 4 -11.45 39.52 21.64
CA ARG A 4 -11.42 38.18 21.00
C ARG A 4 -10.91 38.32 19.56
N TYR A 5 -9.84 37.62 19.21
CA TYR A 5 -9.36 37.51 17.83
C TYR A 5 -10.23 36.50 17.05
N PRO A 6 -10.69 36.83 15.83
CA PRO A 6 -11.33 35.85 14.95
C PRO A 6 -10.27 34.82 14.51
N GLY A 7 -10.46 33.57 14.92
CA GLY A 7 -9.52 32.47 14.63
C GLY A 7 -9.00 31.70 15.84
N GLN A 8 -9.46 32.01 17.07
CA GLN A 8 -9.26 31.05 18.16
C GLN A 8 -10.08 29.79 17.83
N PRO A 9 -9.46 28.62 17.72
CA PRO A 9 -10.21 27.40 17.51
C PRO A 9 -11.16 27.25 18.71
N ASP A 10 -12.45 27.16 18.42
CA ASP A 10 -13.39 26.69 19.43
C ASP A 10 -12.87 25.32 19.89
N GLU A 11 -12.59 25.22 21.18
CA GLU A 11 -12.05 24.00 21.77
C GLU A 11 -13.17 22.95 21.74
N LEU A 12 -13.22 22.18 20.66
CA LEU A 12 -14.21 21.14 20.43
C LEU A 12 -13.93 19.97 21.36
N ARG A 13 -14.69 19.88 22.46
CA ARG A 13 -14.71 18.71 23.32
C ARG A 13 -15.54 17.60 22.67
N LEU A 14 -14.88 16.51 22.32
CA LEU A 14 -15.53 15.30 21.83
C LEU A 14 -15.91 14.40 23.01
N ALA A 15 -17.13 13.90 22.99
CA ALA A 15 -17.56 12.87 23.93
C ALA A 15 -16.81 11.54 23.60
N PRO A 16 -16.48 10.71 24.60
CA PRO A 16 -15.80 9.42 24.38
C PRO A 16 -16.51 8.54 23.35
N GLU A 17 -17.84 8.55 23.33
CA GLU A 17 -18.67 7.78 22.41
C GLU A 17 -18.51 8.25 20.96
N SER A 18 -18.27 9.55 20.76
CA SER A 18 -18.00 10.11 19.43
C SER A 18 -16.64 9.69 18.91
N ILE A 19 -15.64 9.58 19.79
CA ILE A 19 -14.30 9.09 19.43
C ILE A 19 -14.39 7.61 19.04
N GLU A 20 -15.14 6.81 19.80
CA GLU A 20 -15.33 5.40 19.50
C GLU A 20 -16.10 5.16 18.19
N ALA A 21 -17.18 5.92 17.96
CA ALA A 21 -17.92 5.87 16.70
C ALA A 21 -17.04 6.24 15.50
N LEU A 22 -16.17 7.24 15.65
CA LEU A 22 -15.21 7.63 14.63
C LEU A 22 -14.17 6.53 14.39
N ALA A 23 -13.62 5.92 15.44
CA ALA A 23 -12.63 4.84 15.32
C ALA A 23 -13.21 3.64 14.56
N ARG A 24 -14.45 3.23 14.88
CA ARG A 24 -15.15 2.15 14.16
C ARG A 24 -15.37 2.52 12.69
N ARG A 25 -15.84 3.74 12.42
CA ARG A 25 -16.06 4.20 11.04
C ARG A 25 -14.78 4.28 10.22
N LEU A 26 -13.66 4.67 10.85
CA LEU A 26 -12.35 4.66 10.21
C LEU A 26 -11.90 3.24 9.88
N ALA A 27 -12.09 2.29 10.80
CA ALA A 27 -11.78 0.88 10.55
C ALA A 27 -12.58 0.32 9.37
N GLU A 28 -13.90 0.54 9.35
CA GLU A 28 -14.77 0.16 8.22
C GLU A 28 -14.32 0.78 6.90
N LEU A 29 -13.95 2.06 6.91
CA LEU A 29 -13.51 2.77 5.70
C LEU A 29 -12.14 2.29 5.20
N ILE A 30 -11.23 1.91 6.10
CA ILE A 30 -9.93 1.36 5.74
C ILE A 30 -10.10 -0.04 5.15
N ASP A 31 -10.92 -0.89 5.79
CA ASP A 31 -11.26 -2.23 5.33
C ASP A 31 -12.00 -2.21 3.98
N SER A 32 -12.94 -1.28 3.81
CA SER A 32 -13.65 -1.06 2.54
C SER A 32 -12.75 -0.52 1.42
N LYS A 33 -11.58 0.04 1.77
CA LYS A 33 -10.59 0.54 0.83
C LYS A 33 -9.54 -0.50 0.49
N ASP A 34 -9.63 -1.70 1.06
CA ASP A 34 -8.90 -2.84 0.55
C ASP A 34 -9.39 -3.06 -0.89
N PRO A 35 -8.55 -2.79 -1.91
CA PRO A 35 -8.91 -3.07 -3.29
C PRO A 35 -9.21 -4.56 -3.33
N GLY A 36 -10.49 -4.92 -3.43
CA GLY A 36 -10.94 -6.31 -3.32
C GLY A 36 -10.00 -7.25 -4.08
N PRO A 37 -9.82 -8.49 -3.58
CA PRO A 37 -8.60 -9.28 -3.77
C PRO A 37 -8.10 -9.39 -5.23
N SER A 38 -8.92 -9.18 -6.24
CA SER A 38 -8.55 -9.23 -7.66
C SER A 38 -7.65 -8.11 -8.23
N GLU A 39 -7.62 -6.87 -7.71
CA GLU A 39 -7.00 -5.76 -8.48
C GLU A 39 -5.53 -5.41 -8.16
N GLN A 40 -4.99 -5.79 -7.00
CA GLN A 40 -3.60 -5.45 -6.62
C GLN A 40 -2.68 -6.63 -6.27
N ARG A 41 -3.15 -7.88 -6.39
CA ARG A 41 -2.32 -9.07 -6.08
C ARG A 41 -1.07 -9.16 -6.92
N PHE A 42 -1.14 -8.93 -8.25
CA PHE A 42 0.02 -9.12 -9.13
C PHE A 42 0.88 -7.87 -9.35
N ILE A 43 2.00 -7.78 -8.65
CA ILE A 43 2.97 -6.69 -8.74
C ILE A 43 4.18 -7.04 -9.63
N SER A 44 4.94 -6.03 -10.06
CA SER A 44 6.15 -6.22 -10.87
C SER A 44 7.40 -6.37 -9.98
N ALA A 45 8.50 -6.87 -10.53
CA ALA A 45 9.78 -6.94 -9.80
C ALA A 45 10.25 -5.57 -9.27
N GLU A 46 9.95 -4.48 -9.99
CA GLU A 46 10.26 -3.11 -9.55
C GLU A 46 9.42 -2.70 -8.35
N GLU A 47 8.16 -3.12 -8.30
CA GLU A 47 7.28 -2.86 -7.17
C GLU A 47 7.69 -3.66 -5.94
N VAL A 48 8.07 -4.93 -6.11
CA VAL A 48 8.63 -5.78 -5.05
C VAL A 48 9.87 -5.12 -4.45
N ALA A 49 10.83 -4.76 -5.30
CA ALA A 49 12.06 -4.11 -4.90
C ALA A 49 11.80 -2.86 -4.03
N ARG A 50 10.81 -2.06 -4.43
CA ARG A 50 10.45 -0.83 -3.70
C ARG A 50 9.73 -1.10 -2.38
N ARG A 51 8.77 -2.04 -2.35
CA ARG A 51 7.94 -2.30 -1.16
C ARG A 51 8.75 -2.96 -0.03
N TRP A 52 9.61 -3.90 -0.39
CA TRP A 52 10.45 -4.64 0.56
C TRP A 52 11.88 -4.09 0.64
N ASP A 53 12.18 -2.94 0.03
CA ASP A 53 13.50 -2.29 0.08
C ASP A 53 14.65 -3.25 -0.28
N VAL A 54 14.45 -4.04 -1.35
CA VAL A 54 15.43 -4.99 -1.88
C VAL A 54 15.86 -4.58 -3.29
N GLY A 55 17.03 -5.04 -3.73
CA GLY A 55 17.52 -4.75 -5.08
C GLY A 55 16.70 -5.47 -6.16
N ARG A 56 16.43 -4.81 -7.30
CA ARG A 56 15.76 -5.45 -8.45
C ARG A 56 16.47 -6.72 -8.95
N ARG A 57 17.80 -6.72 -8.90
CA ARG A 57 18.61 -7.91 -9.26
C ARG A 57 18.32 -9.08 -8.33
N TRP A 58 18.25 -8.81 -7.03
CA TRP A 58 17.91 -9.81 -6.02
C TRP A 58 16.51 -10.41 -6.27
N VAL A 59 15.52 -9.58 -6.62
CA VAL A 59 14.17 -10.05 -6.98
C VAL A 59 14.17 -11.01 -8.17
N TYR A 60 14.98 -10.74 -9.21
CA TYR A 60 15.12 -11.66 -10.33
C TYR A 60 15.86 -12.95 -9.96
N GLU A 61 16.90 -12.85 -9.13
CA GLU A 61 17.67 -14.01 -8.66
C GLU A 61 16.83 -14.94 -7.77
N HIS A 62 15.86 -14.38 -7.03
CA HIS A 62 14.97 -15.13 -6.13
C HIS A 62 13.55 -15.30 -6.72
N ALA A 63 13.38 -15.09 -8.02
CA ALA A 63 12.05 -15.02 -8.65
C ALA A 63 11.21 -16.27 -8.41
N ASP A 64 11.79 -17.46 -8.56
CA ASP A 64 11.07 -18.72 -8.39
C ASP A 64 10.69 -18.96 -6.91
N GLN A 65 11.53 -18.50 -5.97
CA GLN A 65 11.25 -18.57 -4.53
C GLN A 65 10.16 -17.58 -4.10
N LEU A 66 9.99 -16.48 -4.84
CA LEU A 66 8.98 -15.45 -4.60
C LEU A 66 7.66 -15.72 -5.35
N GLY A 67 7.49 -16.90 -5.95
CA GLY A 67 6.26 -17.26 -6.66
C GLY A 67 6.07 -16.55 -8.01
N ALA A 68 7.16 -16.22 -8.71
CA ALA A 68 7.07 -15.49 -9.97
C ALA A 68 6.23 -16.22 -11.03
N ARG A 69 5.21 -15.52 -11.54
CA ARG A 69 4.37 -15.96 -12.66
C ARG A 69 4.83 -15.29 -13.95
N ARG A 70 5.08 -16.10 -14.97
CA ARG A 70 5.45 -15.63 -16.32
C ARG A 70 4.19 -15.24 -17.08
N LEU A 71 4.17 -14.01 -17.58
CA LEU A 71 3.08 -13.49 -18.42
C LEU A 71 3.54 -13.41 -19.88
N GLY A 72 2.85 -14.17 -20.73
CA GLY A 72 3.06 -14.27 -22.17
C GLY A 72 4.03 -15.39 -22.58
N ASP A 73 3.98 -15.75 -23.87
CA ASP A 73 4.72 -16.89 -24.45
C ASP A 73 5.97 -16.45 -25.26
N GLY A 74 6.33 -15.18 -25.16
CA GLY A 74 7.50 -14.63 -25.85
C GLY A 74 8.83 -15.08 -25.24
N PRO A 75 9.97 -14.84 -25.93
CA PRO A 75 11.29 -15.26 -25.47
C PRO A 75 11.75 -14.62 -24.15
N LYS A 76 11.08 -13.55 -23.71
CA LYS A 76 11.33 -12.88 -22.43
C LYS A 76 10.00 -12.51 -21.76
N PRO A 77 9.31 -13.50 -21.16
CA PRO A 77 8.02 -13.26 -20.53
C PRO A 77 8.18 -12.33 -19.33
N ARG A 78 7.18 -11.49 -19.08
CA ARG A 78 7.23 -10.55 -17.95
C ARG A 78 6.92 -11.30 -16.66
N LEU A 79 7.70 -11.08 -15.62
CA LEU A 79 7.43 -11.66 -14.32
C LEU A 79 6.42 -10.80 -13.54
N ARG A 80 5.46 -11.49 -12.94
CA ARG A 80 4.48 -10.96 -11.99
C ARG A 80 4.58 -11.75 -10.70
N PHE A 81 4.32 -11.08 -9.60
CA PHE A 81 4.45 -11.66 -8.26
C PHE A 81 3.18 -11.40 -7.48
N ASP A 82 2.74 -12.37 -6.70
CA ASP A 82 1.64 -12.17 -5.78
C ASP A 82 2.16 -11.42 -4.53
N ALA A 83 1.55 -10.29 -4.19
CA ALA A 83 1.96 -9.46 -3.07
C ALA A 83 1.74 -10.18 -1.71
N GLU A 84 0.72 -11.03 -1.61
CA GLU A 84 0.44 -11.81 -0.40
C GLU A 84 1.50 -12.88 -0.20
N GLU A 85 1.81 -13.65 -1.26
CA GLU A 85 2.84 -14.69 -1.23
C GLU A 85 4.23 -14.12 -0.90
N ILE A 86 4.55 -12.92 -1.40
CA ILE A 86 5.79 -12.23 -1.03
C ILE A 86 5.77 -11.78 0.44
N ALA A 87 4.63 -11.29 0.94
CA ALA A 87 4.51 -10.92 2.35
C ALA A 87 4.68 -12.13 3.29
N GLU A 88 4.22 -13.31 2.89
CA GLU A 88 4.47 -14.56 3.60
C GLU A 88 5.96 -14.94 3.59
N HIS A 89 6.65 -14.79 2.45
CA HIS A 89 8.07 -15.15 2.32
C HIS A 89 9.03 -14.16 2.97
N LEU A 90 8.76 -12.85 2.88
CA LEU A 90 9.67 -11.78 3.34
C LEU A 90 9.22 -11.10 4.63
N GLY A 91 8.04 -11.45 5.15
CA GLY A 91 7.39 -10.75 6.24
C GLY A 91 6.73 -9.44 5.80
N GLY A 92 5.93 -8.87 6.71
CA GLY A 92 5.18 -7.65 6.44
C GLY A 92 6.09 -6.43 6.25
N ARG A 93 6.12 -5.86 5.04
CA ARG A 93 6.44 -4.44 4.84
C ARG A 93 5.51 -3.80 3.82
N ASP A 94 4.67 -2.93 4.38
CA ASP A 94 3.63 -2.18 3.70
C ASP A 94 3.98 -0.69 3.73
N ARG A 95 4.90 -0.28 2.84
CA ARG A 95 5.11 1.14 2.56
C ARG A 95 4.17 1.52 1.43
N ALA A 96 3.07 2.20 1.79
CA ALA A 96 2.12 2.75 0.83
C ALA A 96 2.87 3.48 -0.30
N PRO A 97 2.51 3.26 -1.59
CA PRO A 97 3.16 3.90 -2.72
C PRO A 97 3.15 5.42 -2.58
N GLY A 98 4.32 6.05 -2.57
CA GLY A 98 4.41 7.45 -2.98
C GLY A 98 3.85 7.60 -4.40
N PRO A 99 3.16 8.72 -4.72
CA PRO A 99 2.49 8.90 -6.00
C PRO A 99 3.47 8.71 -7.15
N ARG A 100 3.17 7.76 -8.04
CA ARG A 100 3.93 7.54 -9.27
C ARG A 100 3.58 8.65 -10.25
N THR A 101 4.42 9.67 -10.32
CA THR A 101 4.44 10.58 -11.47
C THR A 101 4.74 9.76 -12.72
N ARG A 102 3.70 9.57 -13.53
CA ARG A 102 3.76 8.89 -14.81
C ARG A 102 4.53 9.82 -15.76
N GLY A 103 5.83 9.56 -15.94
CA GLY A 103 6.62 10.21 -16.98
C GLY A 103 6.03 9.87 -18.35
N ARG A 104 5.31 10.84 -18.92
CA ARG A 104 4.96 10.87 -20.34
C ARG A 104 6.25 10.86 -21.16
N ARG A 105 6.36 9.90 -22.08
CA ARG A 105 7.06 10.10 -23.35
C ARG A 105 6.10 10.71 -24.34
#